data_AF-A0A7C6DIR0-F1
#
_entry.id   AF-A0A7C6DIR0-F1
#
_cell.length_a   1.000
_cell.length_b   1.000
_cell.length_c   1.000
_cell.angle_alpha   90.00
_cell.angle_beta   90.00
_cell.angle_gamma   90.00
#
_symmetry.space_group_name_H-M   'P 1'
#
loop_
_entity.id
_entity.type
_entity.pdbx_description
1 polymer ?
#
loop_
_entity_poly.entity_id
_entity_poly.type
_entity_poly.pdbx_seq_one_letter_code
_entity_poly.pdbx_strand_id
1 'polypeptide(L)'
;MASRNPILDVPLSEVMRKEIALSLQHVLHIYTVGNFLQAWANPRNHRNIEQLFDTPEQARHAAAVCAAWLGARSAFTPVPMPVLGWWRDDPVPAMAS
;
A
#
# COMPACT_ATOMS: atom_id res chain seq x y z
N MET A 1 1.27 25.55 10.45
CA MET A 1 1.32 24.76 9.20
C MET A 1 1.54 23.31 9.61
N ALA A 2 0.55 22.42 9.45
CA ALA A 2 0.72 21.03 9.84
C ALA A 2 1.77 20.38 8.95
N SER A 3 2.87 19.91 9.54
CA SER A 3 3.92 19.18 8.85
C SER A 3 3.30 17.97 8.15
N ARG A 4 3.19 18.01 6.82
CA ARG A 4 2.68 16.92 5.98
C ARG A 4 3.51 15.67 6.27
N ASN A 5 2.86 14.54 6.53
CA ASN A 5 3.57 13.30 6.85
C ASN A 5 4.30 12.83 5.58
N PRO A 6 5.65 12.71 5.59
CA PRO A 6 6.42 12.39 4.38
C PRO A 6 6.07 11.02 3.80
N ILE A 7 5.50 10.10 4.60
CA ILE A 7 5.04 8.79 4.10
C ILE A 7 3.99 8.92 3.00
N LEU A 8 3.20 10.01 2.98
CA LEU A 8 2.14 10.24 2.00
C LEU A 8 2.70 10.46 0.58
N ASP A 9 3.96 10.86 0.48
CA ASP A 9 4.62 11.16 -0.80
C ASP A 9 5.48 9.99 -1.30
N VAL A 10 5.52 8.87 -0.56
CA VAL A 10 6.26 7.66 -0.96
C VAL A 10 5.57 6.99 -2.15
N PRO A 11 6.31 6.66 -3.24
CA PRO A 11 5.76 5.95 -4.39
C PRO A 11 5.28 4.53 -4.05
N LEU A 12 4.17 4.10 -4.66
CA LEU A 12 3.63 2.75 -4.44
C LEU A 12 4.59 1.63 -4.83
N SER A 13 5.47 1.87 -5.81
CA SER A 13 6.48 0.91 -6.26
C SER A 13 7.52 0.56 -5.19
N GLU A 14 7.69 1.42 -4.18
CA GLU A 14 8.62 1.18 -3.06
C GLU A 14 7.97 0.35 -1.94
N VAL A 15 6.63 0.31 -1.90
CA VAL A 15 5.86 -0.27 -0.78
C VAL A 15 5.05 -1.51 -1.16
N MET A 16 4.78 -1.74 -2.45
CA MET A 16 3.98 -2.84 -2.97
C MET A 16 4.74 -3.67 -4.02
N ARG A 17 4.17 -4.81 -4.46
CA ARG A 17 4.67 -5.53 -5.65
C ARG A 17 4.64 -4.59 -6.84
N LYS A 18 5.69 -4.60 -7.66
CA LYS A 18 5.79 -3.72 -8.84
C LYS A 18 4.60 -3.88 -9.79
N GLU A 19 4.13 -5.10 -9.99
CA GLU A 19 2.99 -5.39 -10.89
C GLU A 19 1.69 -4.74 -10.41
N ILE A 20 1.42 -4.81 -9.10
CA ILE A 20 0.26 -4.16 -8.46
C ILE A 20 0.42 -2.64 -8.52
N ALA A 21 1.61 -2.14 -8.16
CA ALA A 21 1.90 -0.71 -8.17
C ALA A 21 1.75 -0.10 -9.58
N LEU A 22 2.28 -0.77 -10.61
CA LEU A 22 2.14 -0.33 -12.01
C LEU A 22 0.68 -0.36 -12.46
N SER A 23 -0.09 -1.38 -12.06
CA SER A 23 -1.52 -1.45 -12.37
C SER A 23 -2.29 -0.29 -11.72
N LEU A 24 -2.04 0.00 -10.44
CA LEU A 24 -2.62 1.15 -9.74
C LEU A 24 -2.25 2.49 -10.40
N GLN A 25 -1.00 2.62 -10.86
CA GLN A 25 -0.49 3.84 -11.51
C GLN A 25 -1.08 4.06 -12.90
N HIS A 26 -1.18 3.01 -13.72
CA HIS A 26 -1.63 3.14 -15.11
C HIS A 26 -3.15 3.09 -15.27
N VAL A 27 -3.85 2.32 -14.44
CA VAL A 27 -5.31 2.15 -14.55
C VAL A 27 -6.06 3.17 -13.72
N LEU A 28 -5.60 3.45 -12.50
CA LEU A 28 -6.31 4.30 -11.54
C LEU A 28 -5.61 5.61 -11.23
N HIS A 29 -4.45 5.88 -11.84
CA HIS A 29 -3.64 7.08 -11.59
C HIS A 29 -3.28 7.28 -10.11
N ILE A 30 -3.03 6.18 -9.40
CA ILE A 30 -2.64 6.18 -7.99
C ILE A 30 -1.12 5.95 -7.90
N TYR A 31 -0.38 6.98 -7.51
CA TYR A 31 1.08 6.97 -7.58
C TYR A 31 1.76 6.83 -6.21
N THR A 32 1.19 7.43 -5.17
CA THR A 32 1.77 7.46 -3.83
C THR A 32 0.89 6.79 -2.78
N VAL A 33 1.47 6.50 -1.62
CA VAL A 33 0.73 6.03 -0.43
C VAL A 33 -0.42 6.96 -0.07
N GLY A 34 -0.21 8.28 -0.15
CA GLY A 34 -1.24 9.27 0.13
C GLY A 34 -2.40 9.19 -0.86
N ASN A 35 -2.11 9.07 -2.17
CA ASN A 35 -3.16 8.90 -3.17
C ASN A 35 -3.93 7.59 -2.96
N PHE A 36 -3.22 6.51 -2.60
CA PHE A 36 -3.83 5.21 -2.35
C PHE A 36 -4.80 5.25 -1.17
N LEU A 37 -4.37 5.81 -0.04
CA LEU A 37 -5.23 5.95 1.14
C LEU A 37 -6.43 6.88 0.88
N GLN A 38 -6.22 7.96 0.14
CA GLN A 38 -7.31 8.85 -0.26
C GLN A 38 -8.32 8.14 -1.17
N ALA A 39 -7.85 7.36 -2.15
CA ALA A 39 -8.70 6.59 -3.03
C ALA A 39 -9.45 5.49 -2.25
N TRP A 40 -8.78 4.82 -1.31
CA TRP A 40 -9.33 3.79 -0.44
C TRP A 40 -10.34 4.34 0.59
N ALA A 41 -10.24 5.60 1.01
CA ALA A 41 -11.22 6.20 1.92
C ALA A 41 -12.62 6.31 1.30
N ASN A 42 -12.74 6.21 -0.03
CA ASN A 42 -14.03 6.19 -0.74
C ASN A 42 -14.48 4.75 -1.03
N PRO A 43 -15.56 4.24 -0.42
CA PRO A 43 -16.04 2.87 -0.63
C PRO A 43 -16.38 2.53 -2.08
N ARG A 44 -16.72 3.53 -2.90
CA ARG A 44 -17.01 3.33 -4.33
C ARG A 44 -15.79 2.84 -5.11
N ASN A 45 -14.58 3.11 -4.62
CA ASN A 45 -13.33 2.71 -5.26
C ASN A 45 -12.84 1.33 -4.81
N HIS A 46 -13.36 0.78 -3.70
CA HIS A 46 -12.87 -0.48 -3.11
C HIS A 46 -12.86 -1.61 -4.14
N ARG A 47 -13.98 -1.84 -4.83
CA ARG A 47 -14.09 -2.92 -5.81
C ARG A 47 -13.06 -2.79 -6.95
N ASN A 48 -12.85 -1.59 -7.48
CA ASN A 48 -11.91 -1.36 -8.58
C ASN A 48 -10.47 -1.53 -8.12
N ILE A 49 -10.15 -1.14 -6.88
CA ILE A 49 -8.82 -1.30 -6.30
C ILE A 49 -8.57 -2.78 -5.98
N GLU A 50 -9.51 -3.46 -5.32
CA GLU A 50 -9.40 -4.88 -4.92
C GLU A 50 -9.14 -5.82 -6.11
N GLN A 51 -9.72 -5.52 -7.29
CA GLN A 51 -9.51 -6.30 -8.51
C GLN A 51 -8.08 -6.24 -9.08
N LEU A 52 -7.25 -5.30 -8.62
CA LEU A 52 -5.85 -5.18 -9.04
C LEU A 52 -4.88 -5.98 -8.16
N PHE A 53 -5.40 -6.64 -7.12
CA PHE A 53 -4.67 -7.51 -6.21
C PHE A 53 -5.04 -8.97 -6.47
N ASP A 54 -4.20 -9.88 -5.99
CA ASP A 54 -4.45 -11.32 -6.13
C ASP A 54 -5.74 -11.72 -5.39
N THR A 55 -5.99 -11.08 -4.23
CA THR A 55 -7.23 -11.23 -3.46
C THR A 55 -7.71 -9.88 -2.88
N PRO A 56 -9.03 -9.72 -2.64
CA PRO A 56 -9.55 -8.54 -1.96
C PRO A 56 -8.97 -8.33 -0.56
N GLU A 57 -8.66 -9.42 0.15
CA GLU A 57 -8.05 -9.40 1.48
C GLU A 57 -6.64 -8.79 1.42
N GLN A 58 -5.87 -9.10 0.37
CA GLN A 58 -4.55 -8.52 0.14
C GLN A 58 -4.63 -6.99 -0.05
N ALA A 59 -5.61 -6.50 -0.80
CA ALA A 59 -5.83 -5.05 -0.97
C ALA A 59 -6.19 -4.35 0.35
N ARG A 60 -7.10 -4.95 1.14
CA ARG A 60 -7.48 -4.45 2.47
C ARG A 60 -6.30 -4.42 3.43
N HIS A 61 -5.50 -5.48 3.42
CA HIS A 61 -4.28 -5.56 4.23
C HIS A 61 -3.30 -4.45 3.84
N ALA A 62 -3.07 -4.23 2.54
CA ALA A 62 -2.19 -3.17 2.06
C ALA A 62 -2.64 -1.77 2.52
N ALA A 63 -3.95 -1.50 2.44
CA ALA A 63 -4.53 -0.25 2.93
C ALA A 63 -4.38 -0.11 4.45
N ALA A 64 -4.60 -1.17 5.22
CA ALA A 64 -4.40 -1.17 6.67
C ALA A 64 -2.93 -0.90 7.05
N VAL A 65 -1.96 -1.53 6.36
CA VAL A 65 -0.53 -1.30 6.56
C VAL A 65 -0.15 0.15 6.25
N CYS A 66 -0.59 0.67 5.09
CA CYS A 66 -0.35 2.07 4.72
C CYS A 66 -0.96 3.06 5.73
N ALA A 67 -2.16 2.78 6.23
CA ALA A 67 -2.85 3.62 7.22
C ALA A 67 -2.16 3.56 8.60
N ALA A 68 -1.64 2.40 8.99
CA ALA A 68 -0.90 2.24 10.25
C ALA A 68 0.35 3.14 10.29
N TRP A 69 1.00 3.38 9.16
CA TRP A 69 2.13 4.33 9.06
C TRP A 69 1.73 5.79 9.36
N LEU A 70 0.45 6.14 9.23
CA LEU A 70 -0.04 7.48 9.63
C LEU A 70 -0.22 7.61 11.14
N GLY A 71 -0.52 6.50 11.83
CA GLY A 71 -0.65 6.45 13.29
C GLY A 71 0.69 6.28 14.02
N ALA A 72 1.71 5.74 13.34
CA ALA A 72 3.02 5.51 13.91
C ALA A 72 3.91 6.77 13.87
N ARG A 73 3.54 7.79 14.65
CA ARG A 73 4.26 9.08 14.71
C ARG A 73 5.28 9.24 15.86
N SER A 74 5.54 8.21 16.68
CA SER A 74 6.46 8.37 17.84
C SER A 74 7.45 7.23 18.14
N ALA A 75 7.46 6.10 17.43
CA ALA A 75 8.24 4.92 17.87
C ALA A 75 9.42 4.54 16.97
N PHE A 76 9.74 5.37 15.99
CA PHE A 76 10.62 5.01 14.90
C PHE A 76 11.96 5.75 14.99
N THR A 77 12.69 5.40 16.05
CA THR A 77 14.13 5.66 16.21
C THR A 77 14.84 4.32 16.44
N PRO A 78 15.65 3.85 15.48
CA PRO A 78 15.97 4.50 14.22
C PRO A 78 14.77 4.52 13.26
N VAL A 79 14.82 5.41 12.26
CA VAL A 79 13.88 5.43 11.13
C VAL A 79 13.75 3.99 10.64
N PRO A 80 12.53 3.41 10.57
CA PRO A 80 12.35 2.06 10.06
C PRO A 80 12.91 2.10 8.64
N MET A 81 13.92 1.26 8.42
CA MET A 81 14.31 0.89 7.07
C MET A 81 13.00 0.61 6.32
N PRO A 82 12.82 1.14 5.09
CA PRO A 82 11.60 0.91 4.34
C PRO A 82 11.32 -0.58 4.41
N VAL A 83 10.15 -0.96 4.96
CA VAL A 83 9.71 -2.34 4.93
C VAL A 83 9.62 -2.66 3.45
N LEU A 84 10.65 -3.33 2.94
CA LEU A 84 10.81 -3.62 1.53
C LEU A 84 9.72 -4.63 1.17
N GLY A 85 8.56 -4.13 0.78
CA GLY A 85 7.39 -4.91 0.40
C GLY A 85 6.83 -5.77 1.54
N TRP A 86 5.73 -5.33 2.17
CA TRP A 86 4.93 -6.15 3.09
C TRP A 86 4.47 -7.48 2.46
N TRP A 87 4.46 -7.56 1.13
CA TRP A 87 4.16 -8.75 0.35
C TRP A 87 5.25 -9.82 0.34
N ARG A 88 6.45 -9.53 0.87
CA ARG A 88 7.58 -10.48 0.85
C ARG A 88 7.46 -11.59 1.89
N ASP A 89 6.60 -11.41 2.88
CA ASP A 89 6.29 -12.42 3.90
C ASP A 89 5.04 -13.25 3.54
N ASP A 90 4.38 -12.98 2.39
CA ASP A 90 3.28 -13.83 1.92
C ASP A 90 3.85 -15.21 1.53
N PRO A 91 3.39 -16.30 2.16
CA PRO A 91 3.80 -17.63 1.76
C PRO A 91 3.42 -17.83 0.29
N VAL A 92 4.42 -18.16 -0.55
CA VAL A 92 4.19 -18.57 -1.93
C VAL A 92 3.17 -19.71 -1.89
N PRO A 93 2.02 -19.62 -2.59
CA PRO A 93 1.08 -20.72 -2.60
C PRO A 93 1.84 -21.92 -3.15
N ALA A 94 1.95 -22.97 -2.34
CA ALA A 94 2.55 -24.22 -2.77
C ALA A 94 1.80 -24.67 -4.02
N MET A 95 2.46 -24.60 -5.18
CA MET A 95 1.99 -25.27 -6.38
C MET A 95 1.86 -26.74 -6.01
N ALA A 96 0.61 -27.17 -5.78
CA ALA A 96 0.27 -28.56 -5.60
C ALA A 96 0.73 -29.29 -6.86
N SER A 97 1.80 -30.08 -6.73
CA SER A 97 2.21 -31.09 -7.71
C SER A 97 1.44 -32.37 -7.46
#